data_AF-A0A0A2KDG0-F1
#
_entry.id   AF-A0A0A2KDG0-F1
#
_cell.length_a   1.000
_cell.length_b   1.000
_cell.length_c   1.000
_cell.angle_alpha   90.00
_cell.angle_beta   90.00
_cell.angle_gamma   90.00
#
_symmetry.space_group_name_H-M   'P 1'
#
loop_
_entity.id
_entity.type
_entity.pdbx_description
1 polymer ?
#
loop_
_entity_poly.entity_id
_entity_poly.type
_entity_poly.pdbx_seq_one_letter_code
_entity_poly.pdbx_strand_id
1 'polypeptide(L)'
;MFQVQNPIWKPHVKYQEYWQLVKAQPNGPVETYLCSYIVDWSNQTARNFRELIAQPMQVFDEKHLLWQNSKTCKHLAALIQDILGTNTVKKVLCFGLGDFCRSAPEWLKRQHGSWDENSEVKNVMGCMIQHSMALTIAQLCRGNKTLPLLAQDPDYTEVAEEILTKKEFKIVGTHGAGGFAEIDEESIIISPFAAAPVKQIIADLARPVLIISTGFEVFNGNE
;
A
#
# COMPACT_ATOMS: atom_id res chain seq x y z
N MET A 1 -29.64 5.85 4.58
CA MET A 1 -28.69 4.72 4.63
C MET A 1 -27.31 5.22 5.11
N PHE A 2 -27.31 5.98 6.19
CA PHE A 2 -26.14 6.42 6.96
C PHE A 2 -26.53 6.14 8.42
N GLN A 3 -25.61 5.70 9.27
CA GLN A 3 -25.83 5.25 10.68
C GLN A 3 -26.14 3.75 10.91
N VAL A 4 -25.78 2.86 9.99
CA VAL A 4 -25.78 1.41 10.29
C VAL A 4 -24.36 0.99 10.68
N GLN A 5 -24.21 0.29 11.80
CA GLN A 5 -22.94 -0.30 12.22
C GLN A 5 -22.53 -1.37 11.18
N ASN A 6 -21.31 -1.28 10.62
CA ASN A 6 -20.78 -2.16 9.57
C ASN A 6 -21.64 -2.21 8.28
N PRO A 7 -21.73 -1.10 7.51
CA PRO A 7 -22.47 -1.11 6.25
C PRO A 7 -21.85 -2.11 5.27
N ILE A 8 -22.70 -2.87 4.59
CA ILE A 8 -22.28 -3.82 3.53
C ILE A 8 -21.52 -3.09 2.41
N TRP A 9 -21.93 -1.86 2.09
CA TRP A 9 -21.28 -1.04 1.09
C TRP A 9 -20.50 0.08 1.74
N LYS A 10 -19.19 0.12 1.50
CA LYS A 10 -18.31 1.20 1.95
C LYS A 10 -17.98 2.11 0.75
N PRO A 11 -18.29 3.42 0.82
CA PRO A 11 -17.88 4.35 -0.21
C PRO A 11 -16.36 4.55 -0.15
N HIS A 12 -15.73 4.71 -1.30
CA HIS A 12 -14.32 5.04 -1.41
C HIS A 12 -14.08 5.93 -2.64
N VAL A 13 -12.95 6.64 -2.62
CA VAL A 13 -12.50 7.42 -3.78
C VAL A 13 -11.76 6.48 -4.71
N LYS A 14 -12.27 6.34 -5.93
CA LYS A 14 -11.63 5.63 -7.02
C LYS A 14 -11.05 6.63 -8.01
N TYR A 15 -9.76 6.53 -8.24
CA TYR A 15 -9.08 7.38 -9.21
C TYR A 15 -9.15 6.77 -10.60
N GLN A 16 -9.32 7.63 -11.61
CA GLN A 16 -9.26 7.22 -13.01
C GLN A 16 -7.86 7.48 -13.55
N GLU A 17 -7.33 6.55 -14.34
CA GLU A 17 -6.09 6.79 -15.06
C GLU A 17 -6.30 7.88 -16.12
N TYR A 18 -5.48 8.93 -16.12
CA TYR A 18 -5.58 10.01 -17.11
C TYR A 18 -5.47 9.48 -18.55
N TRP A 19 -4.64 8.45 -18.77
CA TRP A 19 -4.52 7.83 -20.09
C TRP A 19 -5.82 7.20 -20.56
N GLN A 20 -6.62 6.62 -19.65
CA GLN A 20 -7.94 6.11 -19.99
C GLN A 20 -8.87 7.25 -20.40
N LEU A 21 -8.82 8.40 -19.74
CA LEU A 21 -9.65 9.57 -20.06
C LEU A 21 -9.36 10.17 -21.44
N VAL A 22 -8.13 10.00 -21.96
CA VAL A 22 -7.71 10.58 -23.25
C VAL A 22 -7.75 9.56 -24.39
N LYS A 23 -7.46 8.28 -24.14
CA LYS A 23 -7.34 7.26 -25.19
C LYS A 23 -8.62 6.51 -25.51
N ALA A 24 -9.56 6.45 -24.57
CA ALA A 24 -10.80 5.72 -24.73
C ALA A 24 -11.94 6.45 -24.03
N GLN A 25 -13.17 6.15 -24.42
CA GLN A 25 -14.33 6.63 -23.68
C GLN A 25 -14.40 5.91 -22.32
N PRO A 26 -14.44 6.61 -21.18
CA PRO A 26 -14.57 5.98 -19.87
C PRO A 26 -15.90 5.23 -19.73
N ASN A 27 -15.92 4.21 -18.88
CA ASN A 27 -17.18 3.54 -18.52
C ASN A 27 -17.99 4.42 -17.57
N GLY A 28 -19.31 4.45 -17.74
CA GLY A 28 -20.24 5.16 -16.84
C GLY A 28 -20.96 6.35 -17.48
N PRO A 29 -21.57 7.23 -16.66
CA PRO A 29 -22.29 8.42 -17.11
C PRO A 29 -21.37 9.43 -17.81
N VAL A 30 -21.86 10.06 -18.88
CA VAL A 30 -21.11 11.03 -19.69
C VAL A 30 -20.60 12.20 -18.84
N GLU A 31 -21.37 12.56 -17.81
CA GLU A 31 -21.06 13.63 -16.85
C GLU A 31 -19.79 13.34 -16.03
N THR A 32 -19.38 12.08 -15.94
CA THR A 32 -18.21 11.64 -15.16
C THR A 32 -16.95 11.38 -16.00
N TYR A 33 -17.04 11.52 -17.32
CA TYR A 33 -15.92 11.20 -18.23
C TYR A 33 -14.70 12.08 -18.05
N LEU A 34 -14.86 13.28 -17.48
CA LEU A 34 -13.74 14.20 -17.24
C LEU A 34 -13.34 14.27 -15.75
N CYS A 35 -13.94 13.43 -14.90
CA CYS A 35 -13.63 13.39 -13.48
C CYS A 35 -12.39 12.51 -13.25
N SER A 36 -11.28 13.10 -12.77
CA SER A 36 -10.06 12.34 -12.43
C SER A 36 -10.24 11.38 -11.24
N TYR A 37 -11.33 11.53 -10.49
CA TYR A 37 -11.76 10.62 -9.43
C TYR A 37 -13.28 10.57 -9.37
N ILE A 38 -13.80 9.44 -8.91
CA ILE A 38 -15.23 9.20 -8.67
C ILE A 38 -15.43 8.59 -7.28
N VAL A 39 -16.65 8.72 -6.76
CA VAL A 39 -17.06 7.96 -5.57
C VAL A 39 -17.57 6.61 -6.04
N ASP A 40 -16.91 5.54 -5.62
CA ASP A 40 -17.30 4.17 -5.91
C ASP A 40 -17.65 3.44 -4.59
N TRP A 41 -18.34 2.31 -4.69
CA TRP A 41 -18.82 1.56 -3.55
C TRP A 41 -18.26 0.14 -3.61
N SER A 42 -17.60 -0.27 -2.53
CA SER A 42 -17.09 -1.64 -2.42
C SER A 42 -17.99 -2.45 -1.49
N ASN A 43 -18.39 -3.65 -1.94
CA ASN A 43 -19.10 -4.60 -1.11
C ASN A 43 -18.10 -5.26 -0.14
N GLN A 44 -18.27 -4.98 1.14
CA GLN A 44 -17.38 -5.44 2.20
C GLN A 44 -17.81 -6.79 2.79
N THR A 45 -18.92 -7.40 2.38
CA THR A 45 -19.43 -8.65 2.97
C THR A 45 -18.36 -9.72 2.99
N ALA A 46 -17.89 -10.18 1.82
CA ALA A 46 -16.89 -11.25 1.75
C ALA A 46 -15.58 -10.88 2.47
N ARG A 47 -15.22 -9.59 2.47
CA ARG A 47 -13.97 -9.09 3.04
C ARG A 47 -13.99 -9.01 4.56
N ASN A 48 -15.12 -8.57 5.14
CA ASN A 48 -15.32 -8.45 6.58
C ASN A 48 -15.48 -9.80 7.27
N PHE A 49 -15.91 -10.84 6.54
CA PHE A 49 -15.98 -12.20 7.06
C PHE A 49 -14.64 -12.95 7.02
N ARG A 50 -13.58 -12.36 6.43
CA ARG A 50 -12.27 -13.02 6.44
C ARG A 50 -11.67 -12.93 7.84
N GLU A 51 -11.18 -14.08 8.30
CA GLU A 51 -10.47 -14.18 9.57
C GLU A 51 -9.09 -13.51 9.49
N LEU A 52 -8.41 -13.43 10.63
CA LEU A 52 -7.02 -13.02 10.69
C LEU A 52 -6.11 -14.25 10.60
N ILE A 53 -4.90 -14.07 10.07
CA ILE A 53 -3.87 -15.10 10.18
C ILE A 53 -3.50 -15.34 11.65
N ALA A 54 -2.96 -16.52 11.95
CA ALA A 54 -2.45 -16.81 13.29
C ALA A 54 -1.26 -15.90 13.63
N GLN A 55 -1.32 -15.23 14.79
CA GLN A 55 -0.21 -14.49 15.40
C GLN A 55 0.47 -13.47 14.45
N PRO A 56 -0.26 -12.52 13.84
CA PRO A 56 0.24 -11.69 12.73
C PRO A 56 1.47 -10.86 13.10
N MET A 57 1.56 -10.36 14.33
CA MET A 57 2.72 -9.58 14.80
C MET A 57 3.99 -10.44 14.87
N GLN A 58 3.90 -11.66 15.41
CA GLN A 58 5.05 -12.57 15.47
C GLN A 58 5.49 -12.96 14.06
N VAL A 59 4.54 -13.32 13.18
CA VAL A 59 4.85 -13.67 11.79
C VAL A 59 5.52 -12.50 11.08
N PHE A 60 5.02 -11.27 11.26
CA PHE A 60 5.65 -10.08 10.70
C PHE A 60 7.09 -9.92 11.19
N ASP A 61 7.35 -10.08 12.48
CA ASP A 61 8.70 -9.96 13.07
C ASP A 61 9.65 -11.02 12.53
N GLU A 62 9.19 -12.26 12.41
CA GLU A 62 9.96 -13.34 11.80
C GLU A 62 10.30 -13.05 10.33
N LYS A 63 9.31 -12.61 9.53
CA LYS A 63 9.55 -12.29 8.11
C LYS A 63 10.41 -11.04 7.95
N HIS A 64 10.27 -10.05 8.83
CA HIS A 64 11.12 -8.87 8.85
C HIS A 64 12.58 -9.24 9.14
N LEU A 65 12.83 -10.12 10.10
CA LEU A 65 14.17 -10.63 10.41
C LEU A 65 14.77 -11.40 9.22
N LEU A 66 13.97 -12.23 8.54
CA LEU A 66 14.41 -12.93 7.32
C LEU A 66 14.75 -11.94 6.20
N TRP A 67 13.94 -10.89 6.02
CA TRP A 67 14.21 -9.81 5.08
C TRP A 67 15.55 -9.13 5.38
N GLN A 68 15.77 -8.68 6.62
CA GLN A 68 17.01 -8.01 7.04
C GLN A 68 18.27 -8.85 6.77
N ASN A 69 18.16 -10.17 6.95
CA ASN A 69 19.26 -11.10 6.72
C ASN A 69 19.46 -11.50 5.25
N SER A 70 18.52 -11.13 4.37
CA SER A 70 18.55 -11.51 2.95
C SER A 70 19.62 -10.74 2.14
N LYS A 71 20.09 -11.36 1.05
CA LYS A 71 20.95 -10.68 0.07
C LYS A 71 20.21 -9.53 -0.63
N THR A 72 18.90 -9.69 -0.84
CA THR A 72 18.04 -8.69 -1.47
C THR A 72 17.99 -7.40 -0.67
N CYS A 73 17.81 -7.47 0.66
CA CYS A 73 17.83 -6.29 1.53
C CYS A 73 19.18 -5.56 1.46
N LYS A 74 20.30 -6.31 1.44
CA LYS A 74 21.65 -5.72 1.32
C LYS A 74 21.85 -5.00 -0.02
N HIS A 75 21.42 -5.62 -1.12
CA HIS A 75 21.51 -5.01 -2.45
C HIS A 75 20.61 -3.78 -2.55
N LEU A 76 19.39 -3.84 -2.02
CA LEU A 76 18.52 -2.67 -1.97
C LEU A 76 19.18 -1.53 -1.18
N ALA A 77 19.73 -1.81 -0.01
CA ALA A 77 20.34 -0.79 0.82
C ALA A 77 21.50 -0.09 0.08
N ALA A 78 22.37 -0.86 -0.57
CA ALA A 78 23.47 -0.33 -1.37
C ALA A 78 22.95 0.53 -2.53
N LEU A 79 21.94 0.05 -3.26
CA LEU A 79 21.35 0.78 -4.39
C LEU A 79 20.70 2.09 -3.94
N ILE A 80 19.98 2.09 -2.82
CA ILE A 80 19.34 3.29 -2.28
C ILE A 80 20.39 4.31 -1.87
N GLN A 81 21.47 3.89 -1.21
CA GLN A 81 22.56 4.79 -0.85
C GLN A 81 23.25 5.40 -2.07
N ASP A 82 23.48 4.61 -3.12
CA ASP A 82 24.07 5.08 -4.38
C ASP A 82 23.16 6.10 -5.10
N ILE A 83 21.87 5.78 -5.24
CA ILE A 83 20.88 6.65 -5.91
C ILE A 83 20.67 7.96 -5.14
N LEU A 84 20.54 7.89 -3.80
CA LEU A 84 20.26 9.07 -3.02
C LEU A 84 21.46 10.03 -2.97
N GLY A 85 22.69 9.51 -3.00
CA GLY A 85 23.90 10.34 -2.98
C GLY A 85 23.88 11.33 -1.80
N THR A 86 23.87 12.63 -2.11
CA THR A 86 23.78 13.73 -1.11
C THR A 86 22.38 14.34 -0.98
N ASN A 87 21.36 13.77 -1.65
CA ASN A 87 20.00 14.29 -1.58
C ASN A 87 19.43 14.17 -0.17
N THR A 88 18.75 15.22 0.28
CA THR A 88 18.08 15.21 1.57
C THR A 88 16.72 14.54 1.42
N VAL A 89 16.47 13.53 2.26
CA VAL A 89 15.17 12.86 2.36
C VAL A 89 14.57 13.20 3.72
N LYS A 90 13.35 13.74 3.72
CA LYS A 90 12.62 14.10 4.95
C LYS A 90 11.54 13.10 5.32
N LYS A 91 11.06 12.27 4.38
CA LYS A 91 9.98 11.31 4.63
C LYS A 91 9.92 10.21 3.59
N VAL A 92 9.35 9.08 3.99
CA VAL A 92 8.99 7.97 3.12
C VAL A 92 7.47 7.84 3.15
N LEU A 93 6.84 7.80 1.98
CA LEU A 93 5.40 7.59 1.84
C LEU A 93 5.13 6.30 1.08
N CYS A 94 4.24 5.49 1.63
CA CYS A 94 3.88 4.20 1.10
C CYS A 94 2.40 4.21 0.68
N PHE A 95 2.12 3.82 -0.56
CA PHE A 95 0.76 3.70 -1.09
C PHE A 95 0.49 2.26 -1.52
N GLY A 96 -0.56 1.66 -0.97
CA GLY A 96 -1.01 0.33 -1.41
C GLY A 96 0.02 -0.77 -1.17
N LEU A 97 0.52 -0.92 0.05
CA LEU A 97 1.46 -2.01 0.41
C LEU A 97 0.76 -3.33 0.77
N GLY A 98 -0.57 -3.31 0.82
CA GLY A 98 -1.44 -4.44 1.11
C GLY A 98 -1.56 -4.76 2.59
N ASP A 99 -2.73 -5.23 3.00
CA ASP A 99 -2.92 -5.82 4.32
C ASP A 99 -2.19 -7.16 4.44
N PHE A 100 -1.55 -7.41 5.58
CA PHE A 100 -0.82 -8.65 5.86
C PHE A 100 -1.38 -9.45 7.04
N CYS A 101 -2.54 -9.05 7.57
CA CYS A 101 -3.17 -9.70 8.71
C CYS A 101 -4.38 -10.54 8.31
N ARG A 102 -5.02 -10.21 7.19
CA ARG A 102 -6.23 -10.86 6.70
C ARG A 102 -5.90 -12.21 6.05
N SER A 103 -6.69 -13.22 6.41
CA SER A 103 -6.68 -14.54 5.80
C SER A 103 -7.08 -14.47 4.32
N ALA A 104 -6.58 -15.43 3.53
CA ALA A 104 -6.95 -15.59 2.14
C ALA A 104 -8.47 -15.70 1.94
N PRO A 105 -8.98 -15.27 0.77
CA PRO A 105 -10.39 -15.47 0.45
C PRO A 105 -10.75 -16.95 0.36
N GLU A 106 -11.99 -17.29 0.76
CA GLU A 106 -12.56 -18.64 0.70
C GLU A 106 -12.41 -19.31 -0.67
N TRP A 107 -12.59 -18.56 -1.76
CA TRP A 107 -12.45 -19.11 -3.10
C TRP A 107 -11.03 -19.60 -3.39
N LEU A 108 -10.02 -18.89 -2.88
CA LEU A 108 -8.61 -19.26 -3.03
C LEU A 108 -8.31 -20.51 -2.21
N LYS A 109 -8.78 -20.56 -0.95
CA LYS A 109 -8.63 -21.74 -0.09
C LYS A 109 -9.20 -23.00 -0.74
N ARG A 110 -10.38 -22.91 -1.37
CA ARG A 110 -11.04 -24.03 -2.06
C ARG A 110 -10.30 -24.50 -3.30
N GLN A 111 -9.68 -23.60 -4.06
CA GLN A 111 -8.89 -23.97 -5.24
C GLN A 111 -7.66 -24.80 -4.90
N HIS A 112 -7.06 -24.58 -3.73
CA HIS A 112 -5.83 -25.25 -3.32
C HIS A 112 -6.05 -26.63 -2.65
N GLY A 113 -7.30 -27.05 -2.42
CA GLY A 113 -7.66 -28.37 -1.88
C GLY A 113 -7.31 -28.60 -0.40
N SER A 114 -6.15 -28.10 0.03
CA SER A 114 -5.71 -28.00 1.42
C SER A 114 -5.16 -26.59 1.66
N TRP A 115 -5.57 -25.97 2.76
CA TRP A 115 -5.12 -24.64 3.14
C TRP A 115 -4.75 -24.61 4.62
N ASP A 116 -3.47 -24.49 4.91
CA ASP A 116 -2.90 -24.50 6.27
C ASP A 116 -2.36 -23.12 6.67
N GLU A 117 -1.88 -22.99 7.90
CA GLU A 117 -1.27 -21.75 8.41
C GLU A 117 -0.06 -21.31 7.56
N ASN A 118 0.72 -22.24 7.02
CA ASN A 118 1.83 -21.89 6.14
C ASN A 118 1.35 -21.27 4.83
N SER A 119 0.22 -21.73 4.30
CA SER A 119 -0.41 -21.19 3.10
C SER A 119 -0.92 -19.77 3.34
N GLU A 120 -1.52 -19.51 4.50
CA GLU A 120 -1.89 -18.15 4.93
C GLU A 120 -0.68 -17.22 4.95
N VAL A 121 0.40 -17.63 5.64
CA VAL A 121 1.61 -16.82 5.75
C VAL A 121 2.22 -16.54 4.39
N LYS A 122 2.24 -17.52 3.47
CA LYS A 122 2.72 -17.33 2.10
C LYS A 122 1.87 -16.33 1.33
N ASN A 123 0.54 -16.37 1.49
CA ASN A 123 -0.39 -15.48 0.80
C ASN A 123 -0.12 -14.00 1.14
N VAL A 124 0.19 -13.70 2.39
CA VAL A 124 0.44 -12.32 2.86
C VAL A 124 1.92 -11.92 2.86
N MET A 125 2.83 -12.83 2.54
CA MET A 125 4.28 -12.61 2.61
C MET A 125 4.74 -11.43 1.75
N GLY A 126 4.13 -11.25 0.58
CA GLY A 126 4.42 -10.13 -0.31
C GLY A 126 4.21 -8.77 0.38
N CYS A 127 3.07 -8.61 1.06
CA CYS A 127 2.75 -7.41 1.82
C CYS A 127 3.77 -7.19 2.95
N MET A 128 4.12 -8.23 3.72
CA MET A 128 5.11 -8.13 4.81
C MET A 128 6.50 -7.67 4.32
N ILE A 129 6.93 -8.18 3.16
CA ILE A 129 8.21 -7.79 2.55
C ILE A 129 8.17 -6.33 2.10
N GLN A 130 7.07 -5.86 1.52
CA GLN A 130 6.91 -4.46 1.09
C GLN A 130 7.02 -3.48 2.27
N HIS A 131 6.40 -3.80 3.41
CA HIS A 131 6.55 -2.99 4.63
C HIS A 131 7.97 -3.06 5.20
N SER A 132 8.58 -4.25 5.18
CA SER A 132 9.97 -4.43 5.62
C SER A 132 10.96 -3.64 4.76
N MET A 133 10.72 -3.56 3.46
CA MET A 133 11.46 -2.73 2.52
C MET A 133 11.33 -1.24 2.89
N ALA A 134 10.11 -0.76 3.16
CA ALA A 134 9.87 0.61 3.57
C ALA A 134 10.59 0.97 4.89
N LEU A 135 10.56 0.07 5.88
CA LEU A 135 11.32 0.21 7.12
C LEU A 135 12.82 0.31 6.87
N THR A 136 13.37 -0.54 6.01
CA THR A 136 14.80 -0.48 5.65
C THR A 136 15.15 0.87 5.02
N ILE A 137 14.34 1.37 4.08
CA ILE A 137 14.59 2.66 3.41
C ILE A 137 14.52 3.81 4.42
N ALA A 138 13.49 3.82 5.27
CA ALA A 138 13.37 4.84 6.32
C ALA A 138 14.58 4.81 7.26
N GLN A 139 15.02 3.62 7.67
CA GLN A 139 16.20 3.43 8.51
C GLN A 139 17.49 3.98 7.86
N LEU A 140 17.66 3.80 6.55
CA LEU A 140 18.81 4.31 5.82
C LEU A 140 18.80 5.84 5.71
N CYS A 141 17.60 6.43 5.55
CA CYS A 141 17.45 7.87 5.33
C CYS A 141 17.44 8.69 6.63
N ARG A 142 17.11 8.08 7.78
CA ARG A 142 16.90 8.82 9.03
C ARG A 142 18.17 9.44 9.62
N GLY A 143 19.35 8.88 9.34
CA GLY A 143 20.60 9.30 9.97
C GLY A 143 20.49 9.29 11.49
N ASN A 144 20.72 10.44 12.13
CA ASN A 144 20.56 10.64 13.58
C ASN A 144 19.18 11.20 14.00
N LYS A 145 18.25 11.37 13.07
CA LYS A 145 16.92 11.95 13.31
C LYS A 145 15.84 10.89 13.14
N THR A 146 14.63 11.21 13.59
CA THR A 146 13.44 10.45 13.20
C THR A 146 13.03 10.88 11.78
N LEU A 147 12.68 9.90 10.95
CA LEU A 147 12.19 10.12 9.60
C LEU A 147 10.73 9.65 9.54
N PRO A 148 9.76 10.55 9.29
CA PRO A 148 8.38 10.16 9.07
C PRO A 148 8.25 9.05 8.02
N LEU A 149 7.68 7.93 8.44
CA LEU A 149 7.31 6.81 7.59
C LEU A 149 5.78 6.76 7.53
N LEU A 150 5.22 7.21 6.43
CA LEU A 150 3.78 7.32 6.23
C LEU A 150 3.28 6.14 5.39
N ALA A 151 2.12 5.58 5.74
CA ALA A 151 1.46 4.58 4.92
C ALA A 151 -0.01 4.95 4.69
N GLN A 152 -0.44 4.79 3.45
CA GLN A 152 -1.84 4.88 3.05
C GLN A 152 -2.21 3.62 2.28
N ASP A 153 -3.02 2.79 2.91
CA ASP A 153 -3.70 1.68 2.27
C ASP A 153 -5.13 1.60 2.81
N PRO A 154 -6.16 1.83 1.97
CA PRO A 154 -7.55 1.70 2.40
C PRO A 154 -7.94 0.30 2.88
N ASP A 155 -7.14 -0.72 2.57
CA ASP A 155 -7.46 -2.12 2.81
C ASP A 155 -6.89 -2.68 4.12
N TYR A 156 -6.11 -1.90 4.86
CA TYR A 156 -5.60 -2.29 6.18
C TYR A 156 -6.74 -2.65 7.12
N THR A 157 -6.53 -3.75 7.85
CA THR A 157 -7.30 -4.10 9.03
C THR A 157 -6.82 -3.28 10.22
N GLU A 158 -7.67 -3.10 11.24
CA GLU A 158 -7.29 -2.44 12.49
C GLU A 158 -6.05 -3.09 13.12
N VAL A 159 -5.94 -4.42 13.05
CA VAL A 159 -4.77 -5.17 13.54
C VAL A 159 -3.50 -4.84 12.76
N ALA A 160 -3.59 -4.70 11.43
CA ALA A 160 -2.45 -4.26 10.63
C ALA A 160 -2.04 -2.82 10.99
N GLU A 161 -3.00 -1.89 11.14
CA GLU A 161 -2.71 -0.51 11.56
C GLU A 161 -2.03 -0.46 12.93
N GLU A 162 -2.47 -1.27 13.90
CA GLU A 162 -1.84 -1.37 15.22
C GLU A 162 -0.39 -1.90 15.13
N ILE A 163 -0.16 -2.96 14.35
CA ILE A 163 1.19 -3.50 14.15
C ILE A 163 2.07 -2.46 13.47
N LEU A 164 1.59 -1.81 12.42
CA LEU A 164 2.33 -0.78 11.69
C LEU A 164 2.67 0.41 12.57
N THR A 165 1.74 0.86 13.42
CA THR A 165 1.98 1.93 14.40
C THR A 165 3.09 1.54 15.39
N LYS A 166 3.08 0.29 15.88
CA LYS A 166 4.18 -0.25 16.72
C LYS A 166 5.52 -0.35 15.99
N LYS A 167 5.50 -0.36 14.65
CA LYS A 167 6.68 -0.32 13.76
C LYS A 167 6.98 1.10 13.24
N GLU A 168 6.52 2.13 13.94
CA GLU A 168 6.80 3.55 13.64
C GLU A 168 6.15 4.08 12.35
N PHE A 169 5.25 3.33 11.71
CA PHE A 169 4.43 3.88 10.64
C PHE A 169 3.38 4.85 11.20
N LYS A 170 3.14 5.94 10.49
CA LYS A 170 1.95 6.78 10.66
C LYS A 170 0.98 6.49 9.52
N ILE A 171 -0.18 5.92 9.86
CA ILE A 171 -1.26 5.69 8.90
C ILE A 171 -1.91 7.03 8.55
N VAL A 172 -2.05 7.33 7.26
CA VAL A 172 -2.61 8.60 6.77
C VAL A 172 -3.70 8.36 5.75
N GLY A 173 -4.63 9.32 5.63
CA GLY A 173 -5.57 9.34 4.52
C GLY A 173 -6.56 8.17 4.46
N THR A 174 -6.95 7.59 5.59
CA THR A 174 -7.85 6.42 5.71
C THR A 174 -9.14 6.51 4.87
N HIS A 175 -9.57 7.71 4.48
CA HIS A 175 -10.78 7.96 3.69
C HIS A 175 -10.59 8.99 2.55
N GLY A 176 -9.37 9.35 2.15
CA GLY A 176 -9.16 10.42 1.17
C GLY A 176 -7.73 10.58 0.65
N ALA A 177 -7.39 11.77 0.15
CA ALA A 177 -6.09 12.06 -0.47
C ALA A 177 -4.98 12.42 0.54
N GLY A 178 -5.08 11.96 1.80
CA GLY A 178 -4.22 12.43 2.90
C GLY A 178 -2.72 12.18 2.65
N GLY A 179 -2.35 11.02 2.13
CA GLY A 179 -0.97 10.72 1.77
C GLY A 179 -0.47 11.54 0.59
N PHE A 180 -1.33 11.88 -0.39
CA PHE A 180 -0.94 12.74 -1.51
C PHE A 180 -0.62 14.17 -1.06
N ALA A 181 -1.34 14.68 -0.05
CA ALA A 181 -1.07 16.00 0.53
C ALA A 181 0.27 16.11 1.26
N GLU A 182 0.89 14.97 1.59
CA GLU A 182 2.17 14.90 2.30
C GLU A 182 3.37 14.79 1.34
N ILE A 183 3.15 14.70 0.03
CA ILE A 183 4.22 14.55 -0.97
C ILE A 183 4.90 15.89 -1.24
N ASP A 184 6.23 15.89 -1.22
CA ASP A 184 7.08 17.00 -1.64
C ASP A 184 8.37 16.51 -2.34
N GLU A 185 9.26 17.43 -2.69
CA GLU A 185 10.53 17.15 -3.38
C GLU A 185 11.52 16.36 -2.53
N GLU A 186 11.36 16.33 -1.21
CA GLU A 186 12.24 15.63 -0.26
C GLU A 186 11.65 14.29 0.21
N SER A 187 10.66 13.79 -0.53
CA SER A 187 9.96 12.53 -0.26
C SER A 187 10.53 11.36 -1.06
N ILE A 188 10.53 10.17 -0.47
CA ILE A 188 10.60 8.89 -1.20
C ILE A 188 9.21 8.28 -1.26
N ILE A 189 8.79 7.82 -2.43
CA ILE A 189 7.48 7.18 -2.63
C ILE A 189 7.66 5.69 -2.92
N ILE A 190 6.89 4.85 -2.24
CA ILE A 190 6.80 3.41 -2.48
C ILE A 190 5.36 3.08 -2.87
N SER A 191 5.14 2.63 -4.10
CA SER A 191 3.81 2.34 -4.65
C SER A 191 3.83 1.18 -5.66
N PRO A 192 4.23 -0.04 -5.25
CA PRO A 192 4.38 -1.16 -6.17
C PRO A 192 3.04 -1.64 -6.74
N PHE A 193 1.98 -1.70 -5.94
CA PHE A 193 0.68 -2.26 -6.35
C PHE A 193 -0.49 -1.37 -5.98
N ALA A 194 -0.29 -0.05 -6.01
CA ALA A 194 -1.38 0.88 -5.75
C ALA A 194 -2.41 0.83 -6.89
N ALA A 195 -3.69 0.75 -6.53
CA ALA A 195 -4.82 0.90 -7.45
C ALA A 195 -5.09 2.37 -7.82
N ALA A 196 -4.48 3.33 -7.13
CA ALA A 196 -4.48 4.72 -7.54
C ALA A 196 -3.37 4.98 -8.58
N PRO A 197 -3.55 5.92 -9.53
CA PRO A 197 -2.54 6.31 -10.50
C PRO A 197 -1.47 7.21 -9.86
N VAL A 198 -0.80 6.70 -8.81
CA VAL A 198 0.14 7.44 -7.95
C VAL A 198 1.20 8.18 -8.77
N LYS A 199 1.79 7.50 -9.76
CA LYS A 199 2.81 8.08 -10.66
C LYS A 199 2.30 9.28 -11.46
N GLN A 200 1.04 9.23 -11.90
CA GLN A 200 0.42 10.30 -12.67
C GLN A 200 0.08 11.49 -11.77
N ILE A 201 -0.49 11.23 -10.60
CA ILE A 201 -0.80 12.26 -9.61
C ILE A 201 0.48 12.97 -9.16
N ILE A 202 1.54 12.22 -8.86
CA ILE A 202 2.83 12.79 -8.47
C ILE A 202 3.39 13.67 -9.58
N ALA A 203 3.32 13.25 -10.84
CA ALA A 203 3.87 14.02 -11.97
C ALA A 203 3.28 15.45 -12.06
N ASP A 204 2.04 15.63 -11.62
CA ASP A 204 1.35 16.91 -11.56
C ASP A 204 1.56 17.68 -10.24
N LEU A 205 1.86 16.97 -9.14
CA LEU A 205 1.90 17.53 -7.79
C LEU A 205 3.32 17.93 -7.34
N ALA A 206 4.31 17.05 -7.49
CA ALA A 206 5.65 17.23 -6.96
C ALA A 206 6.69 16.37 -7.68
N ARG A 207 7.99 16.63 -7.46
CA ARG A 207 9.08 15.79 -7.98
C ARG A 207 9.87 15.16 -6.83
N PRO A 208 9.36 14.06 -6.24
CA PRO A 208 10.04 13.39 -5.13
C PRO A 208 11.42 12.87 -5.55
N VAL A 209 12.33 12.73 -4.57
CA VAL A 209 13.71 12.26 -4.78
C VAL A 209 13.74 10.90 -5.46
N LEU A 210 12.82 10.01 -5.07
CA LEU A 210 12.76 8.65 -5.57
C LEU A 210 11.34 8.11 -5.57
N ILE A 211 10.99 7.39 -6.65
CA ILE A 211 9.74 6.63 -6.75
C ILE A 211 10.10 5.16 -6.99
N ILE A 212 9.68 4.29 -6.08
CA ILE A 212 9.77 2.84 -6.18
C ILE A 212 8.37 2.32 -6.51
N SER A 213 8.21 1.75 -7.69
CA SER A 213 6.92 1.22 -8.16
C SER A 213 7.17 0.01 -9.08
N THR A 214 6.10 -0.70 -9.43
CA THR A 214 6.11 -1.59 -10.59
C THR A 214 5.98 -0.76 -11.87
N GLY A 215 5.96 -1.39 -13.06
CA GLY A 215 5.92 -0.71 -14.37
C GLY A 215 4.79 0.33 -14.51
N PHE A 216 4.65 1.01 -15.65
CA PHE A 216 3.78 2.21 -15.75
C PHE A 216 2.28 2.02 -15.49
N GLU A 217 1.80 0.79 -15.41
CA GLU A 217 0.41 0.43 -15.19
C GLU A 217 -0.03 0.63 -13.73
N VAL A 218 -1.35 0.75 -13.52
CA VAL A 218 -1.99 0.72 -12.21
C VAL A 218 -2.41 -0.71 -11.89
N PHE A 219 -2.32 -1.09 -10.62
CA PHE A 219 -2.79 -2.40 -10.20
C PHE A 219 -4.32 -2.45 -10.22
N ASN A 220 -4.88 -3.18 -11.19
CA ASN A 220 -6.32 -3.36 -11.37
C ASN A 220 -6.84 -4.69 -10.79
N GLY A 221 -6.15 -5.24 -9.79
CA GLY A 221 -6.60 -6.44 -9.09
C GLY A 221 -7.79 -6.11 -8.19
N ASN A 222 -9.00 -6.22 -8.73
CA ASN A 222 -10.19 -6.39 -7.91
C ASN A 222 -10.14 -7.82 -7.36
N GLU A 223 -9.92 -7.99 -6.05
CA GLU A 223 -10.45 -9.16 -5.34
C GLU A 223 -11.95 -9.02 -5.09
#